data_AF-A0A7C7JP30-F1
#
_entry.id   AF-A0A7C7JP30-F1
#
_cell.length_a   1.000
_cell.length_b   1.000
_cell.length_c   1.000
_cell.angle_alpha   90.00
_cell.angle_beta   90.00
_cell.angle_gamma   90.00
#
_symmetry.space_group_name_H-M   'P 1'
#
loop_
_entity.id
_entity.type
_entity.pdbx_description
1 polymer ?
#
loop_
_entity_poly.entity_id
_entity_poly.type
_entity_poly.pdbx_seq_one_letter_code
_entity_poly.pdbx_strand_id
1 'polypeptide(L)' 'MTWMAGVDEAGRGPCLGPLVVAAFALPQTDLELLVENGVDDSKQLDPDERRRVPRLWRTGLRNL' A
#
# COMPACT_ATOMS: atom_id res chain seq x y z
N MET A 1 -5.59 9.52 19.60
CA MET A 1 -4.70 8.94 18.57
C MET A 1 -5.60 8.42 17.47
N THR A 2 -5.61 9.09 16.33
CA THR A 2 -6.51 8.77 15.21
C THR A 2 -5.76 7.87 14.23
N TRP A 3 -6.38 6.78 13.82
CA TRP A 3 -5.86 5.88 12.80
C TRP A 3 -6.59 6.14 11.48
N MET A 4 -5.86 6.10 10.38
CA MET A 4 -6.42 6.11 9.04
C MET A 4 -6.22 4.73 8.40
N ALA A 5 -7.25 4.24 7.74
CA ALA A 5 -7.20 2.98 7.00
C ALA A 5 -7.64 3.22 5.55
N GLY A 6 -6.88 2.66 4.61
CA GLY A 6 -7.19 2.62 3.18
C GLY A 6 -7.40 1.17 2.74
N VAL A 7 -8.27 0.98 1.74
CA VAL A 7 -8.58 -0.32 1.14
C VAL A 7 -8.50 -0.19 -0.37
N ASP A 8 -7.92 -1.18 -1.03
CA ASP A 8 -7.82 -1.22 -2.49
C ASP A 8 -7.93 -2.67 -3.02
N GLU A 9 -8.22 -2.80 -4.31
CA GLU A 9 -8.47 -4.05 -5.00
C GLU A 9 -7.77 -4.14 -6.36
N ALA A 10 -7.36 -5.35 -6.73
CA ALA A 10 -6.77 -5.64 -8.04
C ALA A 10 -7.36 -6.92 -8.62
N GLY A 11 -7.67 -6.90 -9.92
CA GLY A 11 -8.19 -8.09 -10.64
C GLY A 11 -9.70 -8.16 -10.80
N ARG A 12 -10.42 -7.02 -10.81
CA ARG A 12 -11.88 -6.98 -11.08
C ARG A 12 -12.26 -7.23 -12.55
N GLY A 13 -11.37 -6.96 -13.50
CA GLY A 13 -11.61 -7.03 -14.95
C GLY A 13 -11.32 -8.36 -15.68
N PRO A 14 -10.31 -9.17 -15.32
CA PRO A 14 -9.97 -10.37 -16.08
C PRO A 14 -10.98 -11.51 -15.91
N CYS A 15 -11.14 -12.35 -16.94
CA CYS A 15 -11.98 -13.56 -16.89
C CYS A 15 -11.40 -14.68 -16.01
N LEU A 16 -10.08 -14.67 -15.78
CA LEU A 16 -9.37 -15.69 -15.02
C LEU A 16 -8.43 -15.02 -14.00
N GLY A 17 -8.26 -15.68 -12.86
CA GLY A 17 -7.43 -15.21 -11.75
C GLY A 17 -8.25 -14.66 -10.58
N PRO A 18 -7.64 -14.55 -9.39
CA PRO A 18 -8.33 -14.08 -8.20
C PRO A 18 -8.53 -12.56 -8.23
N LEU A 19 -9.61 -12.09 -7.62
CA LEU A 19 -9.70 -10.74 -7.11
C LEU A 19 -8.89 -10.66 -5.81
N VAL A 20 -7.95 -9.75 -5.73
CA VAL A 20 -7.16 -9.49 -4.52
C VAL A 20 -7.63 -8.19 -3.90
N VAL A 21 -7.92 -8.22 -2.60
CA VAL A 21 -8.27 -7.03 -1.81
C VAL A 21 -7.23 -6.86 -0.71
N ALA A 22 -6.75 -5.64 -0.50
CA ALA A 22 -5.78 -5.30 0.52
C ALA A 22 -6.27 -4.12 1.37
N ALA A 23 -5.85 -4.09 2.63
CA ALA A 23 -6.09 -2.98 3.55
C ALA A 23 -4.77 -2.56 4.21
N PHE A 24 -4.61 -1.27 4.45
CA PHE A 24 -3.46 -0.70 5.13
C PHE A 24 -3.93 0.34 6.14
N ALA A 25 -3.38 0.32 7.35
CA ALA A 25 -3.70 1.28 8.39
C ALA A 25 -2.43 1.85 9.03
N LEU A 26 -2.47 3.14 9.34
CA LEU A 26 -1.39 3.86 10.00
C LEU A 26 -1.94 4.96 10.91
N PRO A 27 -1.21 5.37 11.97
CA PRO A 27 -1.53 6.59 12.71
C PRO A 27 -1.55 7.79 11.77
N GLN A 28 -2.48 8.71 11.97
CA GLN A 28 -2.57 9.93 11.15
C GLN A 28 -1.29 10.79 11.20
N THR A 29 -0.54 10.70 12.31
CA THR A 29 0.76 11.38 12.47
C THR A 29 1.83 10.88 11.51
N ASP A 30 1.66 9.68 10.97
CA ASP A 30 2.67 9.00 10.18
C ASP A 30 2.37 9.11 8.67
N LEU A 31 1.36 9.90 8.30
CA LEU A 31 0.89 10.02 6.93
C LEU A 31 1.97 10.57 5.98
N GLU A 32 2.79 11.51 6.45
CA GLU A 32 3.91 12.08 5.69
C GLU A 32 4.95 11.03 5.28
N LEU A 33 5.10 9.93 6.04
CA LEU A 33 5.99 8.83 5.66
C LEU A 33 5.59 8.19 4.33
N LEU A 34 4.29 8.19 3.98
CA LEU A 34 3.84 7.66 2.69
C LEU A 34 4.35 8.53 1.54
N VAL A 35 4.27 9.86 1.69
CA VAL A 35 4.71 10.83 0.69
C VAL A 35 6.23 10.79 0.52
N GLU A 36 6.97 10.78 1.63
CA GLU A 36 8.45 10.70 1.63
C GLU A 36 8.98 9.44 0.97
N ASN A 37 8.23 8.33 1.07
CA ASN A 37 8.59 7.06 0.44
C ASN A 37 8.05 6.91 -0.99
N GLY A 38 7.47 7.95 -1.58
CA GLY A 38 6.97 7.94 -2.96
C GLY A 38 5.81 6.96 -3.18
N VAL A 39 4.99 6.73 -2.14
CA VAL A 39 3.79 5.90 -2.25
C VAL A 39 2.76 6.65 -3.08
N ASP A 40 2.52 6.16 -4.29
CA ASP A 40 1.54 6.72 -5.22
C ASP A 40 0.82 5.60 -5.99
N ASP A 41 -0.17 5.94 -6.82
CA ASP A 41 -0.87 4.99 -7.67
C ASP A 41 0.15 4.20 -8.47
N SER A 42 0.04 2.88 -8.32
CA SER A 42 0.99 1.92 -8.85
C SER A 42 1.08 1.90 -10.39
N LYS A 43 0.21 2.63 -11.11
CA LYS A 43 0.28 2.88 -12.56
C LYS A 43 1.17 4.07 -12.92
N GLN A 44 1.52 4.93 -11.96
CA GLN A 44 2.43 6.06 -12.13
C GLN A 44 3.89 5.71 -11.80
N LEU A 45 4.12 4.53 -11.21
CA LEU A 45 5.45 4.02 -10.86
C LEU A 45 6.04 3.15 -11.97
N ASP A 46 7.36 3.18 -12.14
CA ASP A 46 8.07 2.24 -13.03
C ASP A 46 7.90 0.78 -12.52
N PRO A 47 7.85 -0.24 -13.40
CA PRO A 47 7.72 -1.63 -12.97
C PRO A 47 8.74 -2.09 -11.91
N ASP A 48 9.95 -1.57 -11.93
CA ASP A 48 10.98 -1.91 -10.94
C ASP A 48 10.79 -1.18 -9.61
N GLU A 49 10.29 0.05 -9.64
CA GLU A 49 9.88 0.81 -8.45
C GLU A 49 8.64 0.18 -7.79
N ARG A 50 7.67 -0.29 -8.58
CA ARG A 50 6.47 -0.99 -8.11
C ARG A 50 6.81 -2.31 -7.40
N ARG A 51 7.83 -3.03 -7.87
CA ARG A 51 8.32 -4.27 -7.24
C ARG A 51 9.14 -3.98 -6.00
N ARG A 52 9.70 -2.78 -5.88
CA ARG A 52 10.33 -2.31 -4.66
C ARG A 52 9.23 -2.04 -3.64
N VAL A 53 8.90 -3.08 -2.88
CA VAL A 53 8.06 -2.96 -1.69
C VAL A 53 9.02 -2.66 -0.53
N PRO A 54 9.14 -1.41 -0.03
CA PRO A 54 9.84 -1.13 1.20
C PRO A 54 9.52 -2.16 2.27
N ARG A 55 10.57 -2.61 2.97
CA ARG A 55 10.47 -3.62 4.03
C ARG A 55 9.40 -3.27 5.06
N LEU A 56 9.19 -1.96 5.27
CA LEU A 56 8.13 -1.36 6.09
C LEU A 56 6.73 -1.92 5.79
N TRP A 57 6.40 -2.15 4.52
CA TRP A 57 5.07 -2.62 4.09
C TRP A 57 4.84 -4.11 4.35
N ARG A 58 5.91 -4.92 4.29
CA ARG A 58 5.83 -6.38 4.46
C ARG A 58 5.69 -6.81 5.92
N THR A 59 6.22 -6.02 6.85
CA THR A 59 6.27 -6.40 8.26
C THR A 59 5.12 -5.85 9.10
N GLY A 60 4.22 -5.05 8.53
CA GLY A 60 3.01 -4.56 9.19
C GLY A 60 3.28 -4.18 10.65
N LEU A 61 3.96 -3.05 10.86
CA LEU A 61 4.05 -2.34 12.14
C LEU A 61 3.99 -3.27 13.37
N ARG A 62 4.94 -4.22 13.50
CA ARG A 62 4.88 -5.19 14.60
C ARG A 62 5.14 -4.58 15.98
N ASN A 63 5.54 -3.31 16.10
CA ASN A 63 5.89 -2.66 17.37
C ASN A 63 5.73 -1.11 17.37
N LEU A 64 4.73 -0.55 16.69
CA LEU A 64 4.28 0.83 16.95
C LEU A 64 2.84 0.80 17.46
#